data_AF-A0A1Q7TVV6-F1
#
_entry.id   AF-A0A1Q7TVV6-F1
#
_cell.length_a   1.000
_cell.length_b   1.000
_cell.length_c   1.000
_cell.angle_alpha   90.00
_cell.angle_beta   90.00
_cell.angle_gamma   90.00
#
_symmetry.space_group_name_H-M   'P 1'
#
loop_
_entity.id
_entity.type
_entity.pdbx_description
1 polymer ?
#
loop_
_entity_poly.entity_id
_entity_poly.type
_entity_poly.pdbx_seq_one_letter_code
_entity_poly.pdbx_strand_id
1 'polypeptide(L)'
;MILLGRAYRGYAAGTIVQLQTSMEAALIAQGIATASAGPVTPGAVTTDLSTGRLGIAAAGTSVVLTNPNITTESKIIAYLSNAAADGTALYITRITPAAGSVTFTLNAAATAAVAIDWAIIMFAGELATN
;
A
#
# COMPACT_ATOMS: atom_id res chain seq x y z
N MET A 1 -10.20 7.59 -1.51
CA MET A 1 -9.82 6.98 -0.22
C MET A 1 -11.05 6.77 0.61
N ILE A 2 -11.09 5.65 1.32
CA ILE A 2 -12.24 5.25 2.13
C ILE A 2 -11.78 4.80 3.51
N LEU A 3 -12.59 5.07 4.53
CA LEU A 3 -12.46 4.47 5.86
C LEU A 3 -13.29 3.18 5.87
N LEU A 4 -12.63 2.05 6.10
CA LEU A 4 -13.29 0.75 6.16
C LEU A 4 -14.08 0.60 7.46
N GLY A 5 -15.40 0.39 7.37
CA GLY A 5 -16.26 0.01 8.49
C GLY A 5 -16.21 -1.48 8.81
N ARG A 6 -15.74 -2.31 7.88
CA ARG A 6 -15.49 -3.75 8.06
C ARG A 6 -14.19 -4.16 7.37
N ALA A 7 -13.63 -5.30 7.78
CA ALA A 7 -12.44 -5.84 7.13
C ALA A 7 -12.72 -6.19 5.65
N TYR A 8 -11.77 -5.90 4.78
CA TYR A 8 -11.88 -6.14 3.34
C TYR A 8 -10.50 -6.46 2.75
N ARG A 9 -10.37 -7.59 2.03
CA ARG A 9 -9.14 -7.98 1.32
C ARG A 9 -7.85 -7.87 2.17
N GLY A 10 -7.93 -8.33 3.41
CA GLY A 10 -6.84 -8.32 4.38
C GLY A 10 -6.64 -7.00 5.15
N TYR A 11 -7.28 -5.92 4.73
CA TYR A 11 -7.33 -4.67 5.51
C TYR A 11 -8.32 -4.79 6.66
N ALA A 12 -7.91 -4.39 7.86
CA ALA A 12 -8.77 -4.38 9.04
C ALA A 12 -9.82 -3.26 9.01
N ALA A 13 -10.91 -3.43 9.75
CA ALA A 13 -11.86 -2.34 9.99
C ALA A 13 -11.16 -1.18 10.72
N GLY A 14 -11.60 0.05 10.44
CA GLY A 14 -11.00 1.28 10.97
C GLY A 14 -9.77 1.77 10.21
N THR A 15 -9.34 1.07 9.15
CA THR A 15 -8.22 1.51 8.31
C THR A 15 -8.70 2.39 7.16
N ILE A 16 -7.94 3.43 6.87
CA ILE A 16 -8.10 4.27 5.69
C ILE A 16 -7.25 3.67 4.58
N VAL A 17 -7.89 3.31 3.47
CA VAL A 17 -7.25 2.68 2.33
C VAL A 17 -7.51 3.49 1.05
N GLN A 18 -6.63 3.31 0.07
CA GLN A 18 -6.84 3.80 -1.29
C GLN A 18 -6.93 2.60 -2.22
N LEU A 19 -8.10 2.39 -2.80
CA LEU A 19 -8.37 1.32 -3.77
C LEU A 19 -8.75 1.95 -5.12
N GLN A 20 -8.98 1.10 -6.13
CA GLN A 20 -9.54 1.58 -7.40
C GLN A 20 -10.89 2.28 -7.15
N THR A 21 -11.13 3.40 -7.82
CA THR A 21 -12.32 4.25 -7.59
C THR A 21 -13.65 3.50 -7.71
N SER A 22 -13.74 2.54 -8.63
CA SER A 22 -14.92 1.68 -8.78
C SER A 22 -15.16 0.78 -7.56
N MET A 23 -14.09 0.22 -6.98
CA MET A 23 -14.16 -0.57 -5.76
C MET A 23 -14.52 0.30 -4.55
N GLU A 24 -13.93 1.49 -4.44
CA GLU A 24 -14.26 2.43 -3.37
C GLU A 24 -15.74 2.82 -3.40
N ALA A 25 -16.26 3.15 -4.59
CA ALA A 25 -17.68 3.48 -4.78
C ALA A 25 -18.60 2.30 -4.43
N ALA A 26 -18.24 1.07 -4.83
CA ALA A 26 -19.01 -0.12 -4.51
C ALA A 26 -19.04 -0.42 -3.01
N LEU A 27 -17.92 -0.28 -2.31
CA LEU A 27 -17.84 -0.50 -0.86
C LEU A 27 -18.64 0.53 -0.06
N ILE A 28 -18.66 1.79 -0.50
CA ILE A 28 -19.51 2.84 0.08
C ILE A 28 -20.99 2.52 -0.16
N ALA A 29 -21.36 2.17 -1.40
CA ALA A 29 -22.75 1.83 -1.74
C ALA A 29 -23.29 0.63 -0.95
N GLN A 30 -22.42 -0.33 -0.61
CA GLN A 30 -22.75 -1.49 0.23
C GLN A 30 -22.77 -1.17 1.74
N GLY A 31 -22.45 0.06 2.15
CA GLY A 31 -22.38 0.46 3.56
C GLY A 31 -21.22 -0.18 4.33
N ILE A 32 -20.20 -0.68 3.62
CA ILE A 32 -19.03 -1.34 4.21
C ILE A 32 -17.93 -0.31 4.52
N ALA A 33 -17.96 0.85 3.86
CA ALA A 33 -16.98 1.92 4.04
C ALA A 33 -17.63 3.30 3.94
N THR A 34 -16.91 4.33 4.38
CA THR A 34 -17.29 5.74 4.23
C THR A 34 -16.18 6.50 3.52
N ALA A 35 -16.53 7.59 2.82
CA ALA A 35 -15.53 8.46 2.21
C ALA A 35 -14.63 9.09 3.28
N SER A 36 -13.33 9.15 3.02
CA SER A 36 -12.35 9.75 3.93
C SER A 36 -11.42 10.70 3.18
N ALA A 37 -11.12 11.84 3.81
CA ALA A 37 -10.11 12.80 3.36
C ALA A 37 -8.76 12.64 4.10
N GLY A 38 -8.66 11.69 5.04
CA GLY A 38 -7.43 11.42 5.77
C GLY A 38 -6.41 10.62 4.94
N PRO A 39 -5.12 10.64 5.32
CA PRO A 39 -4.09 9.82 4.67
C PRO A 39 -4.36 8.32 4.88
N VAL A 40 -3.75 7.47 4.03
CA VAL A 40 -3.76 6.01 4.25
C VAL A 40 -3.24 5.70 5.65
N THR A 41 -3.87 4.76 6.34
CA THR A 41 -3.42 4.36 7.69
C THR A 41 -2.01 3.77 7.59
N PRO A 42 -1.02 4.34 8.31
CA PRO A 42 0.34 3.83 8.25
C PRO A 42 0.50 2.47 8.94
N GLY A 43 1.40 1.65 8.41
CA GLY A 43 1.75 0.36 9.00
C GLY A 43 1.93 -0.76 7.98
N ALA A 44 2.34 -1.92 8.47
CA ALA A 44 2.40 -3.12 7.66
C ALA A 44 0.99 -3.55 7.24
N VAL A 45 0.87 -4.07 6.02
CA VAL A 45 -0.40 -4.47 5.43
C VAL A 45 -0.31 -5.89 4.95
N THR A 46 -1.38 -6.65 5.16
CA THR A 46 -1.59 -7.96 4.52
C THR A 46 -2.73 -7.81 3.53
N THR A 47 -2.49 -8.12 2.25
CA THR A 47 -3.53 -8.07 1.22
C THR A 47 -3.21 -9.02 0.07
N ASP A 48 -4.24 -9.42 -0.67
CA ASP A 48 -4.17 -10.24 -1.89
C ASP A 48 -4.10 -9.39 -3.16
N LEU A 49 -4.29 -8.07 -3.06
CA LEU A 49 -4.30 -7.16 -4.20
C LEU A 49 -2.96 -7.14 -4.96
N SER A 50 -2.99 -6.93 -6.26
CA SER A 50 -1.76 -6.80 -7.08
C SER A 50 -1.18 -5.39 -7.10
N THR A 51 -1.96 -4.40 -6.65
CA THR A 51 -1.59 -2.98 -6.62
C THR A 51 -2.19 -2.31 -5.39
N GLY A 52 -1.58 -1.24 -4.91
CA GLY A 52 -2.19 -0.46 -3.84
C GLY A 52 -1.29 0.66 -3.34
N ARG A 53 -1.66 1.18 -2.16
CA ARG A 53 -0.93 2.22 -1.45
C ARG A 53 -0.68 1.81 0.00
N LEU A 54 0.53 2.02 0.48
CA LEU A 54 0.96 1.75 1.85
C LEU A 54 1.33 3.06 2.53
N GLY A 55 1.02 3.19 3.82
CA GLY A 55 1.50 4.29 4.64
C GLY A 55 2.70 3.88 5.48
N ILE A 56 3.68 4.77 5.61
CA ILE A 56 4.79 4.67 6.55
C ILE A 56 4.61 5.78 7.57
N ALA A 57 4.65 5.45 8.86
CA ALA A 57 4.48 6.43 9.92
C ALA A 57 5.71 7.35 10.01
N ALA A 58 5.55 8.51 10.67
CA ALA A 58 6.70 9.31 11.07
C ALA A 58 7.70 8.46 11.87
N ALA A 59 8.99 8.77 11.73
CA ALA A 59 10.14 7.99 12.18
C ALA A 59 10.31 6.60 11.52
N GLY A 60 9.38 6.17 10.67
CA GLY A 60 9.48 4.90 9.94
C GLY A 60 10.56 4.96 8.86
N THR A 61 11.36 3.89 8.77
CA THR A 61 12.41 3.71 7.75
C THR A 61 12.05 2.63 6.72
N SER A 62 11.04 1.82 7.02
CA SER A 62 10.59 0.73 6.15
C SER A 62 9.16 0.33 6.44
N VAL A 63 8.53 -0.34 5.47
CA VAL A 63 7.23 -1.01 5.64
C VAL A 63 7.22 -2.33 4.92
N VAL A 64 6.47 -3.28 5.48
CA VAL A 64 6.29 -4.63 4.92
C VAL A 64 4.89 -4.76 4.37
N LEU A 65 4.80 -5.29 3.15
CA LEU A 65 3.58 -5.76 2.53
C LEU A 65 3.61 -7.29 2.50
N THR A 66 2.64 -7.92 3.14
CA THR A 66 2.41 -9.36 3.07
C THR A 66 1.38 -9.65 1.99
N ASN A 67 1.74 -10.47 1.02
CA ASN A 67 0.87 -10.84 -0.09
C ASN A 67 1.25 -12.23 -0.62
N PRO A 68 0.32 -13.20 -0.65
CA PRO A 68 0.60 -14.57 -1.10
C PRO A 68 1.06 -14.67 -2.55
N ASN A 69 0.79 -13.66 -3.37
CA ASN A 69 1.17 -13.62 -4.78
C ASN A 69 2.63 -13.17 -5.00
N ILE A 70 3.34 -12.78 -3.94
CA ILE A 70 4.76 -12.36 -4.02
C ILE A 70 5.67 -13.56 -3.80
N THR A 71 6.65 -13.73 -4.68
CA THR A 71 7.75 -14.68 -4.57
C THR A 71 9.08 -13.93 -4.50
N THR A 72 10.17 -14.66 -4.25
CA THR A 72 11.53 -14.10 -4.29
C THR A 72 11.93 -13.59 -5.68
N GLU A 73 11.24 -14.01 -6.74
CA GLU A 73 11.50 -13.62 -8.13
C GLU A 73 10.54 -12.53 -8.63
N SER A 74 9.56 -12.13 -7.82
CA SER A 74 8.61 -11.09 -8.19
C SER A 74 9.32 -9.77 -8.50
N LYS A 75 8.86 -9.11 -9.56
CA LYS A 75 9.25 -7.75 -9.89
C LYS A 75 8.21 -6.81 -9.30
N ILE A 76 8.65 -5.82 -8.51
CA ILE A 76 7.77 -4.82 -7.91
C ILE A 76 8.22 -3.45 -8.36
N ILE A 77 7.26 -2.64 -8.81
CA ILE A 77 7.45 -1.20 -8.99
C ILE A 77 6.85 -0.48 -7.80
N ALA A 78 7.57 0.50 -7.29
CA ALA A 78 7.09 1.33 -6.19
C ALA A 78 7.53 2.78 -6.36
N TYR A 79 6.69 3.68 -5.89
CA TYR A 79 6.91 5.13 -5.96
C TYR A 79 6.58 5.76 -4.60
N LEU A 80 7.49 6.60 -4.10
CA LEU A 80 7.25 7.39 -2.89
C LEU A 80 6.31 8.55 -3.24
N SER A 81 5.03 8.35 -2.92
CA SER A 81 3.92 9.18 -3.34
C SER A 81 3.47 10.04 -2.17
N ASN A 82 4.06 11.20 -2.00
CA ASN A 82 3.69 12.12 -0.94
C ASN A 82 3.08 13.39 -1.53
N ALA A 83 2.05 13.94 -0.89
CA ALA A 83 1.45 15.21 -1.29
C ALA A 83 2.42 16.40 -1.13
N ALA A 84 3.33 16.31 -0.15
CA ALA A 84 4.46 17.20 0.03
C ALA A 84 5.72 16.35 0.24
N ALA A 85 6.85 16.78 -0.32
CA ALA A 85 8.13 16.08 -0.13
C ALA A 85 8.46 16.02 1.36
N ASP A 86 8.79 14.83 1.85
CA ASP A 86 9.34 14.67 3.20
C ASP A 86 10.78 15.19 3.21
N GLY A 87 11.20 15.81 4.32
CA GLY A 87 12.52 16.46 4.39
C GLY A 87 13.69 15.47 4.41
N THR A 88 13.47 14.21 4.75
CA THR A 88 14.52 13.21 4.95
C THR A 88 14.30 11.94 4.14
N ALA A 89 13.07 11.43 4.08
CA ALA A 89 12.68 10.31 3.24
C ALA A 89 12.44 10.78 1.81
N LEU A 90 13.51 10.79 1.01
CA LEU A 90 13.51 11.34 -0.35
C LEU A 90 13.29 10.27 -1.42
N TYR A 91 13.68 9.02 -1.15
CA TYR A 91 13.56 7.93 -2.11
C TYR A 91 13.57 6.57 -1.42
N ILE A 92 13.09 5.56 -2.16
CA ILE A 92 13.16 4.16 -1.78
C ILE A 92 14.57 3.65 -2.12
N THR A 93 15.33 3.22 -1.12
CA THR A 93 16.69 2.68 -1.30
C THR A 93 16.67 1.24 -1.78
N ARG A 94 15.69 0.46 -1.33
CA ARG A 94 15.63 -0.97 -1.62
C ARG A 94 14.20 -1.47 -1.60
N ILE A 95 13.90 -2.35 -2.56
CA ILE A 95 12.69 -3.18 -2.60
C ILE A 95 13.17 -4.62 -2.49
N THR A 96 12.77 -5.32 -1.42
CA THR A 96 13.25 -6.68 -1.14
C THR A 96 12.07 -7.66 -1.14
N PRO A 97 11.81 -8.35 -2.25
CA PRO A 97 10.83 -9.43 -2.30
C PRO A 97 11.31 -10.63 -1.48
N ALA A 98 10.38 -11.29 -0.82
CA ALA A 98 10.53 -12.58 -0.16
C ALA A 98 9.28 -13.42 -0.44
N ALA A 99 9.32 -14.72 -0.16
CA ALA A 99 8.13 -15.54 -0.30
C ALA A 99 6.98 -14.99 0.57
N GLY A 100 5.87 -14.62 -0.07
CA GLY A 100 4.68 -14.06 0.57
C GLY A 100 4.79 -12.61 1.05
N SER A 101 5.88 -11.88 0.75
CA SER A 101 6.01 -10.50 1.21
C SER A 101 7.03 -9.65 0.43
N VAL A 102 6.94 -8.33 0.58
CA VAL A 102 7.96 -7.38 0.11
C VAL A 102 8.20 -6.30 1.16
N THR A 103 9.48 -5.98 1.38
CA THR A 103 9.89 -4.87 2.25
C THR A 103 10.36 -3.70 1.41
N PHE A 104 9.79 -2.52 1.67
CA PHE A 104 10.24 -1.25 1.11
C PHE A 104 11.09 -0.52 2.15
N THR A 105 12.32 -0.16 1.79
CA THR A 105 13.24 0.56 2.67
C THR A 105 13.49 1.95 2.11
N LEU A 106 13.43 2.96 2.97
CA LEU A 106 13.70 4.36 2.64
C LEU A 106 15.17 4.70 2.87
N ASN A 107 15.62 5.85 2.39
CA ASN A 107 16.98 6.35 2.63
C ASN A 107 17.21 6.85 4.06
N ALA A 108 16.15 7.32 4.72
CA ALA A 108 16.17 7.80 6.09
C ALA A 108 14.79 7.61 6.73
N ALA A 109 14.72 7.83 8.04
CA ALA A 109 13.45 7.87 8.77
C ALA A 109 12.62 9.06 8.27
N ALA A 110 11.34 8.84 7.96
CA ALA A 110 10.45 9.89 7.54
C ALA A 110 10.17 10.89 8.67
N THR A 111 10.09 12.18 8.35
CA THR A 111 9.69 13.21 9.34
C THR A 111 8.18 13.28 9.55
N ALA A 112 7.40 12.90 8.54
CA ALA A 112 5.95 12.85 8.57
C ALA A 112 5.43 11.48 8.07
N ALA A 113 4.11 11.26 8.11
CA ALA A 113 3.54 10.10 7.45
C ALA A 113 3.73 10.22 5.93
N VAL A 114 4.36 9.21 5.33
CA VAL A 114 4.63 9.14 3.89
C VAL A 114 3.89 7.95 3.28
N ALA A 115 3.70 7.93 1.96
CA ALA A 115 2.99 6.84 1.33
C ALA A 115 3.75 6.28 0.13
N ILE A 116 3.64 4.97 -0.09
CA ILE A 116 4.24 4.27 -1.22
C ILE A 116 3.11 3.69 -2.08
N ASP A 117 3.04 4.11 -3.33
CA ASP A 117 2.24 3.45 -4.35
C ASP A 117 3.04 2.26 -4.90
N TRP A 118 2.43 1.09 -5.03
CA TRP A 118 3.11 -0.13 -5.45
C TRP A 118 2.27 -0.95 -6.41
N ALA A 119 2.95 -1.73 -7.24
CA ALA A 119 2.35 -2.73 -8.11
C ALA A 119 3.29 -3.92 -8.31
N ILE A 120 2.71 -5.12 -8.35
CA ILE A 120 3.40 -6.35 -8.75
C ILE A 120 3.40 -6.39 -10.29
N ILE A 121 4.59 -6.48 -10.90
CA ILE A 121 4.76 -6.60 -12.34
C ILE A 121 4.64 -8.07 -12.74
N MET A 122 3.66 -8.38 -13.58
CA MET A 122 3.47 -9.72 -14.15
C MET A 122 4.44 -9.96 -15.33
N PHE A 123 4.83 -11.23 -15.54
CA PHE A 123 5.99 -11.56 -16.36
C PHE A 123 5.79 -11.34 -17.88
N ALA A 124 4.55 -11.36 -18.38
CA ALA A 124 4.19 -10.88 -19.74
C ALA A 124 2.67 -10.90 -19.95
N GLY A 125 2.05 -9.77 -20.34
CA GLY A 125 0.68 -9.71 -20.91
C GLY A 125 -0.49 -10.19 -20.05
N GLU A 126 -0.23 -10.72 -18.86
CA GLU A 126 -1.23 -11.21 -17.93
C GLU A 126 -1.93 -10.04 -17.23
N LEU A 127 -3.26 -10.05 -17.27
CA LEU A 127 -4.09 -9.17 -16.46
C LEU A 127 -4.05 -9.68 -15.03
N ALA A 128 -3.81 -8.77 -14.08
CA ALA A 128 -3.96 -9.11 -12.69
C ALA A 128 -5.37 -9.62 -12.44
N THR A 129 -5.48 -10.88 -12.00
CA THR A 129 -6.77 -11.47 -11.64
C THR A 129 -7.29 -10.73 -10.41
N ASN A 130 -8.30 -9.89 -10.64
CA ASN A 130 -9.03 -9.15 -9.61
C ASN A 130 -9.73 -10.10 -8.63
#